data_AF-A0A7S3FEA2-F1
#
_entry.id   AF-A0A7S3FEA2-F1
#
_cell.length_a   1.000
_cell.length_b   1.000
_cell.length_c   1.000
_cell.angle_alpha   90.00
_cell.angle_beta   90.00
_cell.angle_gamma   90.00
#
_symmetry.space_group_name_H-M   'P 1'
#
loop_
_entity.id
_entity.type
_entity.pdbx_description
1 polymer ?
#
loop_
_entity_poly.entity_id
_entity_poly.type
_entity_poly.pdbx_seq_one_letter_code
_entity_poly.pdbx_strand_id
1 'polypeptide(L)'
;GMSDLRGDLFSLYQRAGLRGDPLVFIFTDQQIFHEAALVYFNDLLSSGVIPDLFAQEDKDNVINAIRAEVKAAGVMDSSDNCWEFFIDKVQRNLHVVLCMSPVGSSFRV
;
A
#
# COMPACT_ATOMS: atom_id res chain seq x y z
N GLY A 1 9.91 1.30 14.90
CA GLY A 1 11.13 1.40 14.07
C GLY A 1 10.75 1.31 12.60
N MET A 2 11.64 1.68 11.68
CA MET A 2 11.36 1.72 10.23
C MET A 2 10.96 0.33 9.66
N SER A 3 11.49 -0.74 10.24
CA SER A 3 11.12 -2.13 9.94
C SER A 3 9.67 -2.46 10.32
N ASP A 4 9.13 -1.82 11.36
CA ASP A 4 7.74 -1.98 11.76
C ASP A 4 6.80 -1.34 10.74
N LEU A 5 7.12 -0.13 10.23
CA LEU A 5 6.30 0.57 9.23
C LEU A 5 6.14 -0.27 7.95
N ARG A 6 7.23 -0.86 7.46
CA ARG A 6 7.19 -1.71 6.27
C ARG A 6 6.30 -2.94 6.49
N GLY A 7 6.41 -3.58 7.66
CA GLY A 7 5.56 -4.71 8.03
C GLY A 7 4.08 -4.34 8.13
N ASP A 8 3.79 -3.18 8.73
CA ASP A 8 2.44 -2.64 8.83
C ASP A 8 1.84 -2.36 7.45
N LEU A 9 2.60 -1.71 6.57
CA LEU A 9 2.18 -1.45 5.17
C LEU A 9 1.92 -2.76 4.43
N PHE A 10 2.81 -3.75 4.55
CA PHE A 10 2.59 -5.07 3.94
C PHE A 10 1.29 -5.72 4.42
N SER A 11 1.02 -5.70 5.73
CA SER A 11 -0.22 -6.23 6.30
C SER A 11 -1.46 -5.47 5.81
N LEU A 12 -1.38 -4.14 5.71
CA LEU A 12 -2.46 -3.30 5.21
C LEU A 12 -2.78 -3.62 3.74
N TYR A 13 -1.77 -3.79 2.88
CA TYR A 13 -1.97 -4.18 1.48
C TYR A 13 -2.64 -5.55 1.37
N GLN A 14 -2.22 -6.54 2.17
CA GLN A 14 -2.86 -7.85 2.15
C GLN A 14 -4.34 -7.78 2.57
N ARG A 15 -4.67 -6.99 3.59
CA ARG A 15 -6.06 -6.84 4.04
C ARG A 15 -6.91 -6.06 3.04
N ALA A 16 -6.40 -4.94 2.51
CA ALA A 16 -7.12 -4.12 1.53
C ALA A 16 -7.29 -4.82 0.17
N GLY A 17 -6.25 -5.51 -0.31
CA GLY A 17 -6.23 -6.12 -1.63
C GLY A 17 -6.80 -7.54 -1.67
N LEU A 18 -6.42 -8.41 -0.72
CA LEU A 18 -6.91 -9.80 -0.70
C LEU A 18 -8.28 -9.92 -0.03
N ARG A 19 -8.45 -9.36 1.18
CA ARG A 19 -9.74 -9.45 1.90
C ARG A 19 -10.75 -8.44 1.40
N GLY A 20 -10.30 -7.32 0.85
CA GLY A 20 -11.18 -6.22 0.46
C GLY A 20 -11.67 -5.39 1.65
N ASP A 21 -10.97 -5.44 2.79
CA ASP A 21 -11.34 -4.66 3.97
C ASP A 21 -11.14 -3.16 3.69
N PRO A 22 -12.15 -2.29 3.89
CA PRO A 22 -11.94 -0.85 3.84
C PRO A 22 -11.15 -0.40 5.08
N LEU A 23 -9.98 0.19 4.85
CA LEU A 23 -8.99 0.56 5.85
C LEU A 23 -8.56 2.02 5.68
N VAL A 24 -8.33 2.67 6.82
CA VAL A 24 -7.70 3.99 6.88
C VAL A 24 -6.41 3.87 7.65
N PHE A 25 -5.29 4.26 7.04
CA PHE A 25 -4.00 4.39 7.68
C PHE A 25 -3.76 5.84 8.08
N ILE A 26 -3.73 6.10 9.38
CA ILE A 26 -3.48 7.44 9.93
C ILE A 26 -2.00 7.55 10.28
N PHE A 27 -1.35 8.55 9.70
CA PHE A 27 0.04 8.86 9.98
C PHE A 27 0.15 10.25 10.59
N THR A 28 0.89 10.35 11.69
CA THR A 28 1.05 11.62 12.43
C THR A 28 2.46 12.19 12.25
N ASP A 29 2.59 13.50 12.37
CA ASP A 29 3.88 14.20 12.34
C ASP A 29 4.92 13.67 13.33
N GLN A 30 4.47 13.13 14.47
CA GLN A 30 5.31 12.43 15.45
C GLN A 30 5.87 11.09 14.96
N GLN A 31 5.47 10.59 13.80
CA GLN A 31 6.04 9.40 13.17
C GLN A 31 6.90 9.76 11.95
N ILE A 32 6.86 11.02 11.48
CA ILE A 32 7.70 11.59 10.41
C ILE A 32 9.10 11.95 10.94
N PHE A 33 9.76 11.05 11.67
CA PHE A 33 11.13 11.28 12.15
C PHE A 33 12.21 10.84 11.14
N HIS A 34 11.82 10.19 10.03
CA HIS A 34 12.77 9.65 9.06
C HIS A 34 12.36 9.95 7.61
N GLU A 35 13.29 10.52 6.84
CA GLU A 35 13.12 10.82 5.40
C GLU A 35 12.70 9.59 4.60
N ALA A 36 13.16 8.39 4.98
CA ALA A 36 12.76 7.14 4.33
C ALA A 36 11.26 6.84 4.42
N ALA A 37 10.59 7.27 5.49
CA ALA A 37 9.13 7.12 5.61
C ALA A 37 8.42 8.01 4.57
N LEU A 38 8.91 9.24 4.35
CA LEU A 38 8.34 10.17 3.36
C LEU A 38 8.41 9.62 1.93
N VAL A 39 9.46 8.87 1.58
CA VAL A 39 9.56 8.20 0.27
C VAL A 39 8.44 7.19 0.11
N TYR A 40 8.24 6.31 1.10
CA TYR A 40 7.15 5.34 1.07
C TYR A 40 5.76 5.99 0.97
N PHE A 41 5.55 7.13 1.64
CA PHE A 41 4.30 7.88 1.49
C PHE A 41 4.15 8.52 0.12
N ASN A 42 5.22 9.06 -0.45
CA ASN A 42 5.17 9.62 -1.78
C ASN A 42 4.81 8.54 -2.81
N ASP A 43 5.41 7.37 -2.70
CA ASP A 43 5.12 6.23 -3.57
C ASP A 43 3.67 5.73 -3.41
N LEU A 44 3.19 5.65 -2.16
CA LEU A 44 1.83 5.27 -1.82
C LEU A 44 0.78 6.27 -2.33
N LEU A 45 1.05 7.58 -2.21
CA LEU A 45 0.14 8.64 -2.66
C LEU A 45 0.18 8.86 -4.18
N SER A 46 1.34 8.66 -4.81
CA SER A 46 1.50 8.89 -6.25
C SER A 46 1.01 7.71 -7.10
N SER A 47 1.40 6.50 -6.74
CA SER A 47 1.16 5.30 -7.54
C SER A 47 0.39 4.22 -6.78
N GLY A 48 0.29 4.30 -5.46
CA GLY A 48 -0.24 3.21 -4.63
C GLY A 48 0.66 1.97 -4.64
N VAL A 49 1.87 2.05 -5.19
CA VAL A 49 2.83 0.96 -5.27
C VAL A 49 4.12 1.41 -4.60
N ILE A 50 4.48 0.75 -3.50
CA ILE A 50 5.73 1.00 -2.82
C ILE A 50 6.82 0.06 -3.37
N PRO A 51 7.93 0.60 -3.92
CA PRO A 51 9.05 -0.19 -4.41
C PRO A 51 9.61 -1.11 -3.32
N ASP A 52 10.00 -2.32 -3.73
CA ASP A 52 10.57 -3.34 -2.85
C ASP A 52 9.72 -3.73 -1.64
N LEU A 53 8.45 -3.33 -1.52
CA LEU A 53 7.60 -3.70 -0.37
C LEU A 53 7.34 -5.22 -0.33
N PHE A 54 7.04 -5.80 -1.48
CA PHE A 54 6.78 -7.23 -1.67
C PHE A 54 8.03 -7.93 -2.22
N ALA A 55 8.45 -9.02 -1.57
CA ALA A 55 9.40 -9.93 -2.18
C ALA A 55 8.76 -10.65 -3.37
N GLN A 56 9.57 -11.19 -4.27
CA GLN A 56 9.07 -11.90 -5.46
C GLN A 56 8.11 -13.04 -5.06
N GLU A 57 8.47 -13.80 -4.03
CA GLU A 57 7.65 -14.90 -3.50
C GLU A 57 6.30 -14.40 -2.97
N ASP A 58 6.27 -13.24 -2.31
CA ASP A 58 5.02 -12.64 -1.81
C ASP A 58 4.12 -12.17 -2.97
N LYS A 59 4.71 -11.62 -4.04
CA LYS A 59 3.95 -11.24 -5.24
C LYS A 59 3.31 -12.46 -5.89
N ASP A 60 4.06 -13.55 -6.03
CA ASP A 60 3.54 -14.79 -6.61
C ASP A 60 2.40 -15.37 -5.75
N ASN A 61 2.52 -15.29 -4.42
CA ASN A 61 1.44 -15.69 -3.49
C ASN A 61 0.18 -14.83 -3.67
N VAL A 62 0.33 -13.51 -3.79
CA VAL A 62 -0.79 -12.57 -4.03
C VAL A 62 -1.45 -12.83 -5.38
N ILE A 63 -0.67 -13.01 -6.44
CA ILE A 63 -1.16 -13.30 -7.79
C ILE A 63 -1.99 -14.59 -7.78
N ASN A 64 -1.48 -15.64 -7.14
CA ASN A 64 -2.21 -16.91 -7.05
C ASN A 64 -3.50 -16.79 -6.25
N ALA A 65 -3.53 -15.98 -5.18
CA ALA A 65 -4.72 -15.75 -4.38
C ALA A 65 -5.80 -14.97 -5.16
N ILE A 66 -5.42 -13.96 -5.94
CA ILE A 66 -6.38 -13.06 -6.61
C ILE A 66 -6.81 -13.56 -7.99
N ARG A 67 -6.08 -14.49 -8.60
CA ARG A 67 -6.35 -15.07 -9.92
C ARG A 67 -7.79 -15.56 -10.09
N ALA A 68 -8.40 -16.11 -9.03
CA ALA A 68 -9.79 -16.54 -9.06
C ALA A 68 -10.76 -15.35 -9.23
N GLU A 69 -10.51 -14.24 -8.52
CA GLU A 69 -11.31 -13.02 -8.62
C GLU A 69 -11.11 -12.32 -9.98
N VAL A 70 -9.88 -12.28 -10.49
CA VAL A 70 -9.55 -11.72 -11.81
C VAL A 70 -10.33 -12.43 -12.92
N LYS A 71 -10.37 -13.77 -12.89
CA LYS A 71 -11.18 -14.57 -13.81
C LYS A 71 -12.67 -14.30 -13.66
N ALA A 72 -13.15 -14.19 -12.42
CA ALA A 72 -14.55 -13.88 -12.15
C ALA A 72 -14.95 -12.47 -12.63
N ALA A 73 -14.01 -11.52 -12.63
CA ALA A 73 -14.17 -10.18 -13.19
C ALA A 73 -14.09 -10.14 -14.72
N GLY A 74 -13.85 -11.28 -15.39
CA GLY A 74 -13.74 -11.36 -16.85
C GLY A 74 -12.43 -10.81 -17.42
N VAL A 75 -11.42 -10.58 -16.57
CA VAL A 75 -10.10 -10.10 -16.97
C VAL A 75 -9.22 -11.31 -17.34
N MET A 76 -8.34 -11.14 -18.32
CA MET A 76 -7.41 -12.20 -18.73
C MET A 76 -6.45 -12.55 -17.58
N ASP A 77 -6.31 -13.84 -17.30
CA ASP A 77 -5.39 -14.38 -16.29
C ASP A 77 -3.94 -14.30 -16.76
N SER A 78 -3.35 -13.11 -16.67
CA SER A 78 -1.90 -12.88 -16.73
C SER A 78 -1.39 -12.39 -15.37
N SER A 79 -0.12 -12.64 -15.07
CA SER A 79 0.51 -12.16 -13.83
C SER A 79 0.41 -10.63 -13.69
N ASP A 80 0.60 -9.90 -14.79
CA ASP A 80 0.52 -8.44 -14.82
C ASP A 80 -0.90 -7.96 -14.51
N ASN A 81 -1.92 -8.54 -15.16
CA ASN A 81 -3.31 -8.16 -14.90
C ASN A 81 -3.74 -8.50 -13.47
N CYS A 82 -3.26 -9.62 -12.93
CA CYS A 82 -3.55 -9.99 -11.54
C CYS A 82 -2.94 -8.98 -10.56
N TRP A 83 -1.71 -8.54 -10.84
CA TRP A 83 -1.04 -7.53 -10.02
C TRP A 83 -1.73 -6.17 -10.13
N GLU A 84 -2.08 -5.71 -11.33
CA GLU A 84 -2.83 -4.45 -11.51
C GLU A 84 -4.19 -4.49 -10.81
N PHE A 85 -4.92 -5.61 -10.92
CA PHE A 85 -6.20 -5.80 -10.24
C PHE A 85 -6.06 -5.78 -8.72
N PHE A 86 -4.99 -6.37 -8.18
CA PHE A 86 -4.66 -6.29 -6.76
C PHE A 86 -4.40 -4.84 -6.32
N ILE A 87 -3.58 -4.09 -7.06
CA ILE A 87 -3.26 -2.70 -6.73
C ILE A 87 -4.51 -1.82 -6.80
N ASP A 88 -5.37 -1.99 -7.81
CA ASP A 88 -6.64 -1.27 -7.89
C ASP A 88 -7.54 -1.55 -6.68
N LYS A 89 -7.65 -2.81 -6.22
CA LYS A 89 -8.36 -3.14 -4.97
C LYS A 89 -7.71 -2.47 -3.75
N VAL A 90 -6.39 -2.47 -3.66
CA VAL A 90 -5.69 -1.79 -2.57
C VAL A 90 -6.01 -0.29 -2.57
N GLN A 91 -5.92 0.39 -3.71
CA GLN A 91 -6.20 1.83 -3.80
C GLN A 91 -7.66 2.19 -3.45
N ARG A 92 -8.61 1.31 -3.78
CA ARG A 92 -10.02 1.51 -3.44
C ARG A 92 -10.32 1.32 -1.96
N ASN A 93 -9.59 0.44 -1.30
CA ASN A 93 -9.88 0.04 0.07
C ASN A 93 -8.93 0.65 1.10
N LEU A 94 -7.73 1.08 0.73
CA LEU A 94 -6.75 1.66 1.62
C LEU A 94 -6.65 3.17 1.40
N HIS A 95 -7.11 3.94 2.38
CA HIS A 95 -6.95 5.40 2.38
C HIS A 95 -5.89 5.83 3.39
N VAL A 96 -5.08 6.82 3.01
CA VAL A 96 -4.01 7.35 3.85
C VAL A 96 -4.38 8.75 4.29
N VAL A 97 -4.31 8.99 5.60
CA VAL A 97 -4.60 10.30 6.20
C VAL A 97 -3.33 10.78 6.91
N LEU A 98 -2.85 11.94 6.48
CA LEU A 98 -1.69 12.60 7.07
C LEU A 98 -2.17 13.67 8.06
N CYS A 99 -1.90 13.46 9.34
CA CYS A 99 -2.21 14.40 10.42
C CYS A 99 -0.95 15.19 10.78
N MET A 100 -0.86 16.42 10.31
CA MET A 100 0.24 17.34 10.63
C MET A 100 -0.24 18.48 11.52
N SER A 101 0.54 18.80 12.54
CA SER A 101 0.36 20.03 13.30
C SER A 101 0.87 21.24 12.49
N PRO A 102 0.11 22.34 12.41
CA PRO A 102 0.53 23.55 11.69
C PRO A 102 1.73 24.27 12.34
N VAL A 103 2.16 23.83 13.53
CA VAL A 103 3.21 24.48 14.34
C VAL A 103 4.59 23.83 14.14
N GLY A 104 4.66 22.69 13.43
CA GLY A 104 5.91 21.97 13.16
C GLY A 104 6.77 22.63 12.08
N SER A 105 8.01 23.00 12.43
CA SER A 105 8.97 23.69 11.57
C SER A 105 9.47 22.89 10.35
N SER A 106 9.03 21.64 10.17
CA SER A 106 9.62 20.70 9.19
C SER A 106 9.01 20.74 7.79
N PHE A 107 7.95 21.54 7.55
CA PHE A 107 7.40 21.74 6.21
C PHE A 107 7.10 23.22 5.97
N ARG A 108 8.16 24.01 5.81
CA ARG A 108 8.07 25.29 5.10
C ARG A 108 8.69 25.07 3.73
N VAL A 109 7.84 25.21 2.70
CA VAL A 109 8.22 25.34 1.28
C VAL A 109 9.20 26.49 1.08
#